data_AF-A0A0G1NQU7-F1
#
_entry.id   AF-A0A0G1NQU7-F1
#
_cell.length_a   1.000
_cell.length_b   1.000
_cell.length_c   1.000
_cell.angle_alpha   90.00
_cell.angle_beta   90.00
_cell.angle_gamma   90.00
#
_symmetry.space_group_name_H-M   'P 1'
#
loop_
_entity.id
_entity.type
_entity.pdbx_description
1 polymer ?
#
loop_
_entity_poly.entity_id
_entity_poly.type
_entity_poly.pdbx_seq_one_letter_code
_entity_poly.pdbx_strand_id
1 'polypeptide(L)'
;MEILTKNKGILAAIAFFVVAMFVYNLFFKSETITVPSELSASNIGDDLLKIRGELQKVTLDRTIFSSPGYLLLTDFSTAIPQQTAGRPNPFDIIGRD
;
A
#
# COMPACT_ATOMS: atom_id res chain seq x y z
N MET A 1 18.89 -29.19 52.03
CA MET A 1 20.14 -28.45 51.73
C MET A 1 21.35 -29.36 51.48
N GLU A 2 21.25 -30.70 51.58
CA GLU A 2 22.41 -31.60 51.38
C GLU A 2 22.85 -31.75 49.91
N ILE A 3 21.94 -31.57 48.95
CA ILE A 3 22.26 -31.66 47.51
C ILE A 3 23.16 -30.49 47.06
N LEU A 4 23.00 -29.32 47.69
CA LEU A 4 23.76 -28.10 47.40
C LEU A 4 25.21 -28.17 47.90
N THR A 5 25.46 -28.92 48.97
CA THR A 5 26.79 -29.05 49.57
C THR A 5 27.58 -30.23 48.99
N LYS A 6 26.90 -31.35 48.65
CA LYS A 6 27.54 -32.56 48.12
C LYS A 6 28.01 -32.44 46.66
N ASN A 7 27.30 -31.65 45.84
CA ASN A 7 27.56 -31.53 44.40
C ASN A 7 27.96 -30.11 43.99
N LYS A 8 28.61 -29.38 44.89
CA LYS A 8 28.93 -27.95 44.73
C LYS A 8 29.73 -27.63 43.45
N GLY A 9 30.60 -28.56 43.03
CA GLY A 9 31.35 -28.45 41.76
C GLY A 9 30.46 -28.56 40.52
N ILE A 10 29.53 -29.51 40.49
CA ILE A 10 28.53 -29.65 39.40
C ILE A 10 27.65 -28.40 39.34
N LEU A 11 27.23 -27.87 40.49
CA LEU A 11 26.38 -26.69 40.56
C LEU A 11 27.10 -25.43 40.03
N ALA A 12 28.38 -25.27 40.35
CA ALA A 12 29.22 -24.19 39.83
C ALA A 12 29.41 -24.30 38.30
N ALA A 13 29.59 -25.51 37.78
CA ALA A 13 29.71 -25.74 36.34
C ALA A 13 28.43 -25.41 35.58
N ILE A 14 27.26 -25.78 36.11
CA ILE A 14 25.96 -25.43 35.52
C ILE A 14 25.75 -23.92 35.55
N ALA A 15 26.04 -23.27 36.68
CA ALA A 15 25.93 -21.81 36.79
C ALA A 15 26.84 -21.10 35.77
N PHE A 16 28.08 -21.58 35.61
CA PHE A 16 29.01 -21.06 34.61
C PHE A 16 28.48 -21.26 33.19
N PHE A 17 27.93 -22.43 32.87
CA PHE A 17 27.36 -22.73 31.55
C PHE A 17 26.18 -21.81 31.21
N VAL A 18 25.28 -21.56 32.16
CA VAL A 18 24.14 -20.65 31.98
C VAL A 18 24.62 -19.21 31.73
N VAL A 19 25.62 -18.75 32.49
CA VAL A 19 26.22 -17.42 32.29
C VAL A 19 26.91 -17.32 30.92
N ALA A 20 27.67 -18.34 30.53
CA ALA A 20 28.32 -18.36 29.22
C ALA A 20 27.30 -18.35 28.07
N MET A 21 26.20 -19.10 28.19
CA MET A 21 25.11 -19.09 27.22
C MET A 21 24.44 -17.71 27.12
N PHE A 22 24.25 -17.03 28.26
CA PHE A 22 23.65 -15.70 28.28
C PHE A 22 24.55 -14.65 27.60
N VAL A 23 25.86 -14.67 27.90
CA VAL A 23 26.85 -13.79 27.25
C VAL A 23 26.92 -14.07 25.75
N TYR A 24 26.90 -15.34 25.33
CA TYR A 24 26.89 -15.69 23.91
C TYR A 24 25.66 -15.15 23.19
N ASN A 25 24.47 -15.28 23.79
CA ASN A 25 23.24 -14.74 23.20
C ASN A 25 23.21 -13.20 23.16
N LEU A 26 23.87 -12.52 24.10
CA LEU A 26 23.90 -11.06 24.16
C LEU A 26 24.90 -10.45 23.15
N PHE A 27 26.06 -11.08 22.96
CA PHE A 27 27.15 -10.49 22.17
C PHE A 27 27.37 -11.14 20.80
N PHE A 28 26.94 -12.39 20.58
CA PHE A 28 27.25 -13.15 19.37
C PHE A 28 26.02 -13.60 18.57
N LYS A 29 24.81 -13.31 19.03
CA LYS A 29 23.59 -13.57 18.27
C LYS A 29 23.42 -12.49 17.20
N SER A 30 23.86 -12.78 15.98
CA SER A 30 23.64 -11.90 14.83
C SER A 30 22.16 -11.67 14.58
N GLU A 31 21.81 -10.45 14.17
CA GLU A 31 20.46 -10.08 13.79
C GLU A 31 19.96 -11.00 12.67
N THR A 32 18.89 -11.75 12.94
CA THR A 32 18.14 -12.42 11.88
C THR A 32 17.52 -11.34 11.01
N ILE A 33 18.00 -11.21 9.77
CA ILE A 33 17.42 -10.31 8.77
C ILE A 33 15.94 -10.65 8.67
N THR A 34 15.11 -9.73 9.13
CA THR A 34 13.67 -9.84 9.02
C THR A 34 13.34 -9.60 7.55
N VAL A 35 13.02 -10.65 6.82
CA VAL A 35 12.49 -10.50 5.45
C VAL A 35 11.26 -9.59 5.55
N PRO A 36 11.14 -8.53 4.74
CA PRO A 36 9.97 -7.66 4.77
C PRO A 36 8.72 -8.52 4.60
N SER A 37 7.84 -8.44 5.58
CA SER A 37 6.62 -9.24 5.57
C SER A 37 5.76 -8.83 4.35
N GLU A 38 5.27 -9.82 3.61
CA GLU A 38 4.29 -9.72 2.51
C GLU A 38 2.96 -9.02 2.91
N LEU A 39 2.85 -8.50 4.14
CA LEU A 39 1.70 -7.78 4.68
C LEU A 39 1.27 -6.58 3.81
N SER A 40 2.17 -6.00 3.01
CA SER A 40 1.81 -4.96 2.04
C SER A 40 0.81 -5.45 0.99
N ALA A 41 0.84 -6.73 0.60
CA ALA A 41 -0.13 -7.32 -0.33
C ALA A 41 -1.48 -7.63 0.35
N SER A 42 -1.50 -7.81 1.67
CA SER A 42 -2.73 -8.08 2.43
C SER A 42 -3.67 -6.88 2.54
N ASN A 43 -3.16 -5.65 2.40
CA ASN A 43 -3.93 -4.42 2.60
C ASN A 43 -4.64 -3.91 1.32
N ILE A 44 -4.37 -4.53 0.16
CA ILE A 44 -4.94 -4.08 -1.13
C ILE A 44 -6.47 -4.12 -1.13
N GLY A 45 -7.08 -5.09 -0.45
CA GLY A 45 -8.54 -5.21 -0.34
C GLY A 45 -9.15 -4.07 0.47
N ASP A 46 -8.54 -3.76 1.61
CA ASP A 46 -9.00 -2.70 2.50
C ASP A 46 -8.87 -1.32 1.85
N ASP A 47 -7.79 -1.08 1.12
CA ASP A 47 -7.58 0.15 0.36
C ASP A 47 -8.65 0.34 -0.74
N LEU A 48 -9.01 -0.73 -1.46
CA LEU A 48 -10.06 -0.66 -2.48
C LEU A 48 -11.45 -0.41 -1.87
N LEU A 49 -11.76 -1.04 -0.74
CA LEU A 49 -13.01 -0.80 -0.01
C LEU A 49 -13.09 0.65 0.50
N LYS A 50 -11.96 1.19 0.98
CA LYS A 50 -11.86 2.59 1.40
C LYS A 50 -12.08 3.55 0.22
N ILE A 51 -11.38 3.36 -0.89
CA ILE A 51 -11.53 4.19 -2.10
C ILE A 51 -12.96 4.13 -2.62
N ARG A 52 -13.58 2.95 -2.65
CA ARG A 52 -14.99 2.80 -3.02
C ARG A 52 -15.91 3.60 -2.09
N GLY A 53 -15.67 3.51 -0.78
CA GLY A 53 -16.44 4.26 0.22
C GLY A 53 -16.28 5.77 0.10
N GLU A 54 -15.10 6.24 -0.31
CA GLU A 54 -14.84 7.66 -0.60
C GLU A 54 -15.56 8.09 -1.90
N LEU A 55 -15.40 7.35 -2.99
CA LEU A 55 -16.05 7.63 -4.28
C LEU A 55 -17.58 7.61 -4.19
N GLN A 56 -18.16 6.67 -3.43
CA GLN A 56 -19.61 6.59 -3.25
C GLN A 56 -20.18 7.84 -2.55
N LYS A 57 -19.38 8.53 -1.73
CA LYS A 57 -19.78 9.78 -1.05
C LYS A 57 -19.64 11.01 -1.95
N VAL A 58 -18.89 10.92 -3.04
CA VAL A 58 -18.72 12.03 -3.98
C VAL A 58 -20.04 12.22 -4.72
N THR A 59 -20.74 13.29 -4.38
CA THR A 59 -21.96 13.71 -5.06
C THR A 59 -21.72 15.03 -5.77
N LEU A 60 -22.23 15.15 -6.99
CA LEU A 60 -22.25 16.43 -7.70
C LEU A 60 -23.46 17.24 -7.24
N ASP A 61 -23.21 18.38 -6.61
CA ASP A 61 -24.27 19.35 -6.30
C ASP A 61 -24.83 19.90 -7.62
N ARG A 62 -26.09 19.58 -7.92
CA ARG A 62 -26.75 20.01 -9.16
C ARG A 62 -27.26 21.45 -9.08
N THR A 63 -27.33 22.05 -7.89
CA THR A 63 -27.83 23.41 -7.73
C THR A 63 -26.91 24.44 -8.37
N ILE A 64 -25.62 24.11 -8.51
CA ILE A 64 -24.63 24.96 -9.22
C ILE A 64 -25.07 25.25 -10.66
N PHE A 65 -25.73 24.29 -11.33
CA PHE A 65 -26.18 24.41 -12.71
C PHE A 65 -27.44 25.27 -12.87
N SER A 66 -28.13 25.57 -11.76
CA SER A 66 -29.29 26.47 -11.74
C SER A 66 -28.92 27.88 -11.28
N SER A 67 -27.67 28.12 -10.89
CA SER A 67 -27.24 29.45 -10.47
C SER A 67 -27.21 30.42 -11.66
N PRO A 68 -27.59 31.70 -11.47
CA PRO A 68 -27.46 32.71 -12.52
C PRO A 68 -26.03 32.83 -13.04
N GLY A 69 -25.02 32.67 -12.18
CA GLY A 69 -23.62 32.70 -12.57
C GLY A 69 -23.25 31.60 -13.56
N TYR A 70 -23.77 30.37 -13.39
CA TYR A 70 -23.56 29.27 -14.33
C TYR A 70 -24.34 29.47 -15.64
N LEU A 71 -25.62 29.87 -15.52
CA LEU A 71 -26.50 30.04 -16.69
C LEU A 71 -26.10 31.22 -17.59
N LEU A 72 -25.36 32.18 -17.08
CA LEU A 72 -24.89 33.36 -17.79
C LEU A 72 -23.40 33.28 -18.18
N LEU A 73 -22.79 32.09 -18.13
CA LEU A 73 -21.43 31.90 -18.62
C LEU A 73 -21.38 32.14 -20.13
N THR A 74 -20.56 33.12 -20.53
CA THR A 74 -20.24 33.35 -21.93
C THR A 74 -19.14 32.39 -22.37
N ASP A 75 -19.34 31.73 -23.51
CA ASP A 75 -18.27 30.97 -24.15
C ASP A 75 -17.23 31.92 -24.73
N PHE A 76 -16.00 31.85 -24.21
CA PHE A 76 -14.84 32.60 -24.70
C PHE A 76 -13.92 31.75 -25.59
N SER A 77 -14.36 30.54 -25.96
CA SER A 77 -13.60 29.68 -26.85
C SER A 77 -13.47 30.31 -28.23
N THR A 78 -12.33 30.09 -28.87
CA THR A 78 -12.16 30.42 -30.28
C THR A 78 -12.95 29.44 -31.13
N ALA A 79 -13.65 29.93 -32.16
CA ALA A 79 -14.32 29.05 -33.11
C ALA A 79 -13.32 28.03 -33.67
N ILE A 80 -13.66 26.74 -33.58
CA ILE A 80 -12.82 25.68 -34.15
C ILE A 80 -12.95 25.76 -35.68
N PRO A 81 -11.84 25.99 -36.41
CA PRO A 81 -11.89 26.00 -37.86
C PRO A 81 -12.31 24.61 -38.36
N GLN A 82 -13.15 24.57 -39.39
CA GLN A 82 -13.51 23.33 -40.06
C GLN A 82 -12.24 22.67 -40.59
N GLN A 83 -11.94 21.47 -40.12
CA GLN A 83 -10.85 20.66 -40.66
C GLN A 83 -11.37 19.91 -41.88
N THR A 84 -10.52 19.76 -42.89
CA THR A 84 -10.82 18.85 -44.01
C THR A 84 -11.04 17.44 -43.50
N ALA A 85 -11.89 16.66 -44.17
CA ALA A 85 -12.06 15.24 -43.87
C ALA A 85 -10.68 14.56 -43.75
N GLY A 86 -10.47 13.82 -42.66
CA GLY A 86 -9.23 13.11 -42.41
C GLY A 86 -8.98 12.01 -43.42
N ARG A 87 -7.79 11.38 -43.35
CA ARG A 87 -7.53 10.17 -44.12
C ARG A 87 -8.51 9.06 -43.71
N PRO A 88 -8.94 8.19 -44.63
CA PRO A 88 -9.68 6.98 -44.29
C PRO A 88 -8.95 6.21 -43.18
N ASN A 89 -9.71 5.67 -42.23
CA ASN A 89 -9.16 4.88 -41.15
C ASN A 89 -8.47 3.63 -41.73
N PRO A 90 -7.14 3.45 -41.58
CA PRO A 90 -6.43 2.31 -42.15
C PRO A 90 -6.77 0.97 -41.46
N PHE A 91 -7.47 1.03 -40.32
CA PHE A 91 -8.00 -0.12 -39.60
C PHE A 91 -9.49 -0.33 -39.84
N ASP A 92 -10.12 0.46 -40.71
CA ASP A 92 -11.51 0.22 -41.05
C ASP A 92 -11.66 -1.08 -41.83
N ILE A 93 -12.80 -1.74 -41.65
CA ILE A 93 -13.06 -3.03 -42.30
C ILE A 93 -13.33 -2.75 -43.78
N ILE A 94 -12.55 -3.39 -44.67
CA ILE A 94 -12.77 -3.32 -46.11
C ILE A 94 -14.15 -3.93 -46.43
N GLY A 95 -15.01 -3.20 -47.17
CA GLY A 95 -16.32 -3.69 -47.64
C GLY A 95 -17.53 -3.30 -46.77
N ARG A 96 -17.44 -2.21 -45.99
CA ARG A 96 -18.60 -1.53 -45.38
C ARG A 96 -19.00 -0.32 -46.22
N ASP A 97 -19.50 -0.58 -47.42
CA ASP A 97 -20.10 0.37 -48.34
C ASP A 97 -21.43 -0.19 -48.87
#